data_AF-A0A7V3NAT9-F1
#
_entry.id   AF-A0A7V3NAT9-F1
#
_cell.length_a   1.000
_cell.length_b   1.000
_cell.length_c   1.000
_cell.angle_alpha   90.00
_cell.angle_beta   90.00
_cell.angle_gamma   90.00
#
_symmetry.space_group_name_H-M   'P 1'
#
loop_
_entity.id
_entity.type
_entity.pdbx_description
1 polymer ?
#
loop_
_entity_poly.entity_id
_entity_poly.type
_entity_poly.pdbx_seq_one_letter_code
_entity_poly.pdbx_strand_id
1 'polypeptide(L)'
;ASYLTGAITLRSNITLHIGTGATLLGSPDAGDYPRVPNAWRPEVRGMSALIHGDGVKNLTMTGRGTIDGQGVAWWKRVVMRRRMPEYESRAYKYTPLAEFCAATRSLNTASFYFPCEGRGGRGPGAEEAKRGSPRPRLFTCVRCTNLLVEQLTFRASPSWTINTIFSEQLVFRGLTIEAPIDSPNTDAFDLESCRNVSISDCTMATGDDLVTIKSGTDEVGRRVGKPTENVTVTNCTMLWGHGAIVLGSETAGGTRNVSVSNCVFRGTDRGFRPKTQDGRGGVVDGLVVSNIVMQDVYEPFRIHMYYNMLNTKDPADRTSTCRPIQAVRGDSVQPVGEGT
;
A
#
# COMPACT_ATOMS: atom_id res chain seq x y z
N ALA A 1 -16.44 18.02 -12.44
CA ALA A 1 -17.61 17.13 -12.63
C ALA A 1 -17.32 15.80 -11.96
N SER A 2 -18.32 15.17 -11.34
CA SER A 2 -18.15 13.90 -10.62
C SER A 2 -18.90 12.78 -11.33
N TYR A 3 -18.25 11.63 -11.49
CA TYR A 3 -18.75 10.48 -12.25
C TYR A 3 -18.77 9.25 -11.35
N LEU A 4 -19.95 8.82 -10.91
CA LEU A 4 -20.11 7.59 -10.15
C LEU A 4 -19.95 6.37 -11.06
N THR A 5 -19.19 5.38 -10.62
CA THR A 5 -18.97 4.16 -11.39
C THR A 5 -18.74 2.94 -10.50
N GLY A 6 -19.08 1.77 -11.02
CA GLY A 6 -18.62 0.48 -10.50
C GLY A 6 -17.23 0.13 -11.03
N ALA A 7 -16.87 -1.15 -10.95
CA ALA A 7 -15.54 -1.58 -11.42
C ALA A 7 -15.35 -1.36 -12.94
N ILE A 8 -14.23 -0.71 -13.30
CA ILE A 8 -13.74 -0.53 -14.66
C ILE A 8 -12.66 -1.58 -14.93
N THR A 9 -12.86 -2.38 -15.98
CA THR A 9 -11.86 -3.34 -16.46
C THR A 9 -11.07 -2.75 -17.63
N LEU A 10 -9.76 -2.63 -17.46
CA LEU A 10 -8.84 -2.09 -18.46
C LEU A 10 -8.48 -3.13 -19.53
N ARG A 11 -8.02 -2.62 -20.68
CA ARG A 11 -7.56 -3.37 -21.84
C ARG A 11 -6.20 -2.86 -22.30
N SER A 12 -5.52 -3.62 -23.14
CA SER A 12 -4.21 -3.23 -23.68
C SER A 12 -4.32 -2.07 -24.67
N ASN A 13 -3.25 -1.29 -24.79
CA ASN A 13 -3.09 -0.19 -25.75
C ASN A 13 -4.12 0.94 -25.56
N ILE A 14 -4.41 1.30 -24.31
CA ILE A 14 -5.35 2.37 -23.99
C ILE A 14 -4.68 3.45 -23.15
N THR A 15 -5.21 4.67 -23.30
CA THR A 15 -4.97 5.77 -22.37
C THR A 15 -6.28 6.11 -21.66
N LEU A 16 -6.31 6.01 -20.35
CA LEU A 16 -7.37 6.55 -19.51
C LEU A 16 -6.95 7.95 -19.03
N HIS A 17 -7.58 8.98 -19.60
CA HIS A 17 -7.32 10.36 -19.24
C HIS A 17 -8.41 10.90 -18.30
N ILE A 18 -8.03 11.31 -17.09
CA ILE A 18 -8.95 11.94 -16.12
C ILE A 18 -8.57 13.43 -16.01
N GLY A 19 -9.36 14.27 -16.66
CA GLY A 19 -9.09 15.69 -16.80
C GLY A 19 -9.13 16.46 -15.46
N THR A 20 -8.49 17.62 -15.43
CA THR A 20 -8.49 18.51 -14.26
C THR A 20 -9.92 18.81 -13.79
N GLY A 21 -10.18 18.66 -12.49
CA GLY A 21 -11.51 18.90 -11.91
C GLY A 21 -12.55 17.81 -12.20
N ALA A 22 -12.19 16.75 -12.93
CA ALA A 22 -12.98 15.54 -13.01
C ALA A 22 -12.68 14.62 -11.82
N THR A 23 -13.72 14.03 -11.23
CA THR A 23 -13.60 13.05 -10.15
C THR A 23 -14.33 11.78 -10.55
N LEU A 24 -13.61 10.67 -10.62
CA LEU A 24 -14.18 9.33 -10.73
C LEU A 24 -14.50 8.85 -9.31
N LEU A 25 -15.78 8.68 -9.00
CA LEU A 25 -16.27 8.22 -7.70
C LEU A 25 -16.53 6.72 -7.77
N GLY A 26 -15.86 5.94 -6.93
CA GLY A 26 -16.13 4.51 -6.77
C GLY A 26 -17.39 4.25 -5.96
N SER A 27 -18.29 3.45 -6.50
CA SER A 27 -19.54 3.10 -5.85
C SER A 27 -19.34 2.56 -4.43
N PRO A 28 -20.18 2.95 -3.45
CA PRO A 28 -20.17 2.33 -2.12
C PRO A 28 -20.88 0.96 -2.08
N ASP A 29 -21.51 0.53 -3.17
CA ASP A 29 -22.22 -0.75 -3.26
C ASP A 29 -21.25 -1.89 -3.61
N ALA A 30 -21.26 -2.97 -2.81
CA ALA A 30 -20.47 -4.17 -3.09
C ALA A 30 -20.93 -4.91 -4.36
N GLY A 31 -22.19 -4.75 -4.77
CA GLY A 31 -22.73 -5.33 -6.01
C GLY A 31 -22.06 -4.80 -7.29
N ASP A 32 -21.49 -3.61 -7.23
CA ASP A 32 -20.83 -2.96 -8.37
C ASP A 32 -19.39 -3.44 -8.60
N TYR A 33 -18.91 -4.38 -7.78
CA TYR A 33 -17.56 -4.94 -7.84
C TYR A 33 -17.63 -6.45 -8.12
N PRO A 34 -17.42 -6.88 -9.38
CA PRO A 34 -17.49 -8.30 -9.72
C PRO A 34 -16.39 -9.09 -9.01
N ARG A 35 -16.66 -10.38 -8.78
CA ARG A 35 -15.69 -11.31 -8.20
C ARG A 35 -14.64 -11.72 -9.24
N VAL A 36 -13.37 -11.41 -9.01
CA VAL A 36 -12.24 -11.81 -9.87
C VAL A 36 -11.33 -12.82 -9.14
N PRO A 37 -10.64 -13.72 -9.87
CA PRO A 37 -9.65 -14.61 -9.27
C PRO A 37 -8.54 -13.85 -8.55
N ASN A 38 -8.11 -14.35 -7.38
CA ASN A 38 -6.94 -13.83 -6.69
C ASN A 38 -5.66 -14.18 -7.48
N ALA A 39 -4.71 -13.25 -7.55
CA ALA A 39 -3.50 -13.43 -8.35
C ALA A 39 -2.58 -14.56 -7.84
N TRP A 40 -2.49 -14.76 -6.52
CA TRP A 40 -1.64 -15.76 -5.86
C TRP A 40 -2.34 -17.11 -5.69
N ARG A 41 -3.66 -17.10 -5.52
CA ARG A 41 -4.53 -18.26 -5.34
C ARG A 41 -5.75 -18.17 -6.26
N PRO A 42 -5.62 -18.49 -7.56
CA PRO A 42 -6.69 -18.32 -8.56
C PRO A 42 -8.00 -19.04 -8.24
N GLU A 43 -7.95 -20.08 -7.41
CA GLU A 43 -9.11 -20.81 -6.90
C GLU A 43 -9.96 -19.98 -5.92
N VAL A 44 -9.37 -18.96 -5.30
CA VAL A 44 -10.07 -18.01 -4.42
C VAL A 44 -10.47 -16.79 -5.25
N ARG A 45 -11.74 -16.40 -5.18
CA ARG A 45 -12.22 -15.17 -5.81
C ARG A 45 -12.38 -14.08 -4.78
N GLY A 46 -12.08 -12.83 -5.14
CA GLY A 46 -12.27 -11.63 -4.32
C GLY A 46 -12.93 -10.53 -5.13
N MET A 47 -13.32 -9.42 -4.51
CA MET A 47 -13.85 -8.28 -5.26
C MET A 47 -12.78 -7.66 -6.17
N SER A 48 -13.19 -7.26 -7.37
CA SER A 48 -12.37 -6.44 -8.27
C SER A 48 -11.99 -5.12 -7.59
N ALA A 49 -10.89 -4.52 -8.03
CA ALA A 49 -10.63 -3.12 -7.76
C ALA A 49 -11.61 -2.21 -8.51
N LEU A 50 -11.71 -0.93 -8.11
CA LEU A 50 -12.45 0.07 -8.88
C LEU A 50 -11.90 0.19 -10.29
N ILE A 51 -10.58 0.21 -10.44
CA ILE A 51 -9.92 0.11 -11.74
C ILE A 51 -9.06 -1.14 -11.74
N HIS A 52 -9.34 -2.08 -12.63
CA HIS A 52 -8.70 -3.39 -12.65
C HIS A 52 -8.14 -3.73 -14.03
N GLY A 53 -6.92 -4.25 -14.10
CA GLY A 53 -6.34 -4.84 -15.30
C GLY A 53 -5.68 -6.17 -14.99
N ASP A 54 -5.86 -7.17 -15.85
CA ASP A 54 -5.17 -8.46 -15.78
C ASP A 54 -4.64 -8.83 -17.17
N GLY A 55 -3.33 -9.05 -17.29
CA GLY A 55 -2.68 -9.32 -18.58
C GLY A 55 -2.62 -8.13 -19.53
N VAL A 56 -2.85 -6.91 -19.01
CA VAL A 56 -2.89 -5.67 -19.79
C VAL A 56 -1.48 -5.22 -20.19
N LYS A 57 -1.32 -4.78 -21.45
CA LYS A 57 -0.06 -4.24 -21.99
C LYS A 57 -0.24 -2.82 -22.50
N ASN A 58 0.77 -1.97 -22.36
CA ASN A 58 0.78 -0.60 -22.90
C ASN A 58 -0.42 0.21 -22.39
N LEU A 59 -0.47 0.40 -21.08
CA LEU A 59 -1.53 1.15 -20.41
C LEU A 59 -0.98 2.48 -19.91
N THR A 60 -1.66 3.57 -20.26
CA THR A 60 -1.39 4.89 -19.69
C THR A 60 -2.60 5.39 -18.91
N MET A 61 -2.37 5.87 -17.69
CA MET A 61 -3.34 6.62 -16.90
C MET A 61 -2.75 8.01 -16.62
N THR A 62 -3.43 9.07 -17.03
CA THR A 62 -2.86 10.42 -16.99
C THR A 62 -3.95 11.48 -16.77
N GLY A 63 -3.53 12.73 -16.63
CA GLY A 63 -4.37 13.88 -16.33
C GLY A 63 -4.20 14.37 -14.90
N ARG A 64 -5.01 15.35 -14.49
CA ARG A 64 -4.95 16.01 -13.17
C ARG A 64 -6.26 15.89 -12.41
N GLY A 65 -7.05 14.86 -12.74
CA GLY A 65 -8.28 14.53 -12.06
C GLY A 65 -8.05 13.63 -10.84
N THR A 66 -9.16 13.30 -10.20
CA THR A 66 -9.18 12.50 -8.95
C THR A 66 -9.89 11.17 -9.17
N ILE A 67 -9.32 10.10 -8.64
CA ILE A 67 -9.97 8.80 -8.46
C ILE A 67 -10.25 8.69 -6.96
N ASP A 68 -11.51 8.77 -6.57
CA ASP A 68 -11.96 8.73 -5.17
C ASP A 68 -12.73 7.44 -4.91
N GLY A 69 -12.23 6.61 -4.01
CA GLY A 69 -12.82 5.31 -3.70
C GLY A 69 -14.00 5.33 -2.74
N GLN A 70 -14.41 6.50 -2.24
CA GLN A 70 -15.46 6.67 -1.23
C GLN A 70 -15.26 5.76 0.00
N GLY A 71 -13.99 5.60 0.43
CA GLY A 71 -13.53 4.62 1.41
C GLY A 71 -14.29 4.63 2.75
N VAL A 72 -14.83 5.77 3.17
CA VAL A 72 -15.64 5.89 4.41
C VAL A 72 -16.79 4.87 4.45
N ALA A 73 -17.47 4.61 3.33
CA ALA A 73 -18.56 3.64 3.28
C ALA A 73 -18.10 2.20 3.55
N TRP A 74 -16.81 1.93 3.30
CA TRP A 74 -16.18 0.62 3.42
C TRP A 74 -15.48 0.45 4.77
N TRP A 75 -14.84 1.49 5.28
CA TRP A 75 -14.12 1.44 6.55
C TRP A 75 -15.05 1.23 7.75
N LYS A 76 -16.31 1.70 7.69
CA LYS A 76 -17.34 1.42 8.71
C LYS A 76 -17.65 -0.08 8.84
N ARG A 77 -17.32 -0.89 7.83
CA ARG A 77 -17.58 -2.34 7.81
C ARG A 77 -16.46 -3.13 8.49
N VAL A 78 -15.37 -2.47 8.88
CA VAL A 78 -14.22 -3.09 9.55
C VAL A 78 -13.94 -2.42 10.89
N VAL A 79 -13.43 -3.20 11.84
CA VAL A 79 -12.97 -2.72 13.16
C VAL A 79 -11.76 -1.86 12.95
N MET A 80 -11.71 -0.77 13.70
CA MET A 80 -10.46 -0.13 14.05
C MET A 80 -9.88 -0.81 15.28
N ARG A 81 -8.56 -1.04 15.29
CA ARG A 81 -7.83 -1.16 16.57
C ARG A 81 -7.96 0.17 17.31
N ARG A 82 -7.98 0.13 18.65
CA ARG A 82 -8.14 1.30 19.53
C ARG A 82 -7.35 2.50 19.01
N ARG A 83 -8.07 3.61 18.81
CA ARG A 83 -7.53 4.93 18.45
C ARG A 83 -6.49 5.34 19.49
N MET A 84 -5.25 5.60 19.05
CA MET A 84 -4.20 6.16 19.90
C MET A 84 -4.25 7.69 19.77
N PRO A 85 -4.56 8.45 20.84
CA PRO A 85 -4.66 9.92 20.79
C PRO A 85 -3.39 10.62 20.30
N GLU A 86 -2.22 9.99 20.52
CA GLU A 86 -0.91 10.51 20.09
C GLU A 86 -0.76 10.57 18.56
N TYR A 87 -1.39 9.63 17.84
CA TYR A 87 -1.36 9.54 16.38
C TYR A 87 -2.14 10.72 15.74
N GLU A 88 -3.22 11.14 16.39
CA GLU A 88 -4.02 12.30 15.96
C GLU A 88 -3.17 13.58 15.99
N SER A 89 -2.43 13.85 17.07
CA SER A 89 -1.66 15.10 17.22
C SER A 89 -0.57 15.33 16.16
N ARG A 90 -0.09 14.27 15.49
CA ARG A 90 0.95 14.33 14.46
C ARG A 90 0.39 14.56 13.06
N ALA A 91 -0.78 13.98 12.76
CA ALA A 91 -1.43 14.08 11.45
C ALA A 91 -1.82 15.53 11.10
N TYR A 92 -2.37 16.25 12.09
CA TYR A 92 -3.00 17.55 11.86
C TYR A 92 -2.02 18.73 11.76
N LYS A 93 -0.73 18.51 12.01
CA LYS A 93 0.28 19.59 12.00
C LYS A 93 0.69 20.05 10.60
N TYR A 94 0.49 19.24 9.56
CA TYR A 94 1.28 19.40 8.34
C TYR A 94 0.53 19.69 7.03
N THR A 95 -0.81 19.72 6.93
CA THR A 95 -1.48 19.96 5.62
C THR A 95 -2.96 20.40 5.68
N PRO A 96 -3.51 20.91 4.54
CA PRO A 96 -4.96 21.05 4.27
C PRO A 96 -5.77 19.75 4.41
N LEU A 97 -5.11 18.59 4.49
CA LEU A 97 -5.79 17.31 4.70
C LEU A 97 -6.28 17.11 6.13
N ALA A 98 -5.90 17.98 7.06
CA ALA A 98 -6.50 18.05 8.38
C ALA A 98 -8.04 18.17 8.30
N GLU A 99 -8.54 19.01 7.38
CA GLU A 99 -9.99 19.17 7.13
C GLU A 99 -10.61 17.91 6.53
N PHE A 100 -9.90 17.26 5.61
CA PHE A 100 -10.34 16.00 5.00
C PHE A 100 -10.43 14.87 6.03
N CYS A 101 -9.40 14.70 6.87
CA CYS A 101 -9.39 13.76 8.00
C CYS A 101 -10.49 14.09 9.02
N ALA A 102 -10.74 15.37 9.30
CA ALA A 102 -11.81 15.80 10.20
C ALA A 102 -13.21 15.52 9.62
N ALA A 103 -13.40 15.73 8.32
CA ALA A 103 -14.67 15.46 7.64
C ALA A 103 -15.02 13.96 7.66
N THR A 104 -14.04 13.08 7.41
CA THR A 104 -14.26 11.63 7.46
C THR A 104 -14.47 11.12 8.89
N ARG A 105 -13.88 11.76 9.91
CA ARG A 105 -14.06 11.46 11.34
C ARG A 105 -15.53 11.49 11.77
N SER A 106 -16.29 12.47 11.31
CA SER A 106 -17.72 12.62 11.66
C SER A 106 -18.59 11.46 11.18
N LEU A 107 -18.11 10.71 10.17
CA LEU A 107 -18.86 9.66 9.51
C LEU A 107 -18.54 8.26 10.03
N ASN A 108 -17.39 8.03 10.68
CA ASN A 108 -16.91 6.70 11.07
C ASN A 108 -17.04 6.43 12.59
N THR A 109 -18.27 6.16 13.04
CA THR A 109 -18.65 6.01 14.46
C THR A 109 -18.77 4.56 14.98
N ALA A 110 -18.60 3.54 14.13
CA ALA A 110 -18.83 2.14 14.50
C ALA A 110 -17.54 1.31 14.55
N SER A 111 -17.40 0.47 15.59
CA SER A 111 -16.30 -0.48 15.76
C SER A 111 -16.84 -1.92 15.71
N PHE A 112 -16.55 -2.71 14.67
CA PHE A 112 -16.98 -4.13 14.58
C PHE A 112 -15.88 -5.08 14.07
N TYR A 113 -15.57 -6.16 14.82
CA TYR A 113 -14.35 -6.97 14.67
C TYR A 113 -14.26 -7.88 13.42
N PHE A 114 -13.18 -7.79 12.63
CA PHE A 114 -12.81 -8.69 11.54
C PHE A 114 -11.28 -8.83 11.47
N PRO A 115 -10.72 -10.02 11.73
CA PRO A 115 -9.31 -10.28 11.49
C PRO A 115 -9.05 -10.40 9.99
N CYS A 116 -8.06 -9.63 9.51
CA CYS A 116 -7.51 -9.78 8.17
C CYS A 116 -6.99 -11.21 7.98
N GLU A 117 -7.38 -11.82 6.87
CA GLU A 117 -6.85 -13.04 6.24
C GLU A 117 -6.31 -14.15 7.16
N GLY A 118 -7.05 -15.27 7.24
CA GLY A 118 -6.48 -16.55 7.66
C GLY A 118 -6.98 -17.13 8.99
N ARG A 119 -8.00 -16.57 9.62
CA ARG A 119 -8.67 -17.23 10.76
C ARG A 119 -10.08 -17.63 10.41
N GLY A 120 -10.36 -18.93 10.54
CA GLY A 120 -11.71 -19.45 10.75
C GLY A 120 -12.28 -18.91 12.05
N GLY A 121 -12.68 -17.63 12.06
CA GLY A 121 -13.57 -17.12 13.09
C GLY A 121 -14.88 -17.87 13.02
N ARG A 122 -15.45 -18.29 14.15
CA ARG A 122 -16.84 -18.73 14.21
C ARG A 122 -17.67 -17.49 14.54
N GLY A 123 -18.23 -16.87 13.51
CA GLY A 123 -19.09 -15.69 13.60
C GLY A 123 -19.76 -15.41 12.25
N PRO A 124 -20.82 -14.61 12.19
CA PRO A 124 -21.63 -14.40 10.98
C PRO A 124 -20.85 -13.85 9.76
N GLY A 125 -19.65 -13.28 9.96
CA GLY A 125 -18.74 -12.84 8.89
C GLY A 125 -17.71 -13.86 8.41
N ALA A 126 -17.70 -15.08 8.97
CA ALA A 126 -16.78 -16.14 8.59
C ALA A 126 -17.06 -16.69 7.18
N GLU A 127 -18.32 -16.65 6.73
CA GLU A 127 -18.66 -16.95 5.35
C GLU A 127 -18.15 -15.89 4.37
N GLU A 128 -18.14 -14.61 4.75
CA GLU A 128 -17.62 -13.53 3.90
C GLU A 128 -16.11 -13.58 3.78
N ALA A 129 -15.39 -13.91 4.87
CA ALA A 129 -13.95 -14.16 4.84
C ALA A 129 -13.57 -15.35 3.93
N LYS A 130 -14.43 -16.38 3.83
CA LYS A 130 -14.28 -17.48 2.84
C LYS A 130 -14.53 -17.02 1.39
N ARG A 131 -15.21 -15.89 1.19
CA ARG A 131 -15.51 -15.32 -0.13
C ARG A 131 -14.45 -14.30 -0.60
N GLY A 132 -13.35 -14.06 0.13
CA GLY A 132 -12.29 -13.10 -0.22
C GLY A 132 -12.43 -11.72 0.46
N SER A 133 -11.40 -10.85 0.36
CA SER A 133 -11.36 -9.54 1.04
C SER A 133 -12.68 -8.77 0.92
N PRO A 134 -13.28 -8.29 2.03
CA PRO A 134 -14.60 -7.67 2.03
C PRO A 134 -14.58 -6.22 1.55
N ARG A 135 -13.45 -5.74 1.00
CA ARG A 135 -13.30 -4.37 0.47
C ARG A 135 -12.56 -4.39 -0.87
N PRO A 136 -13.03 -3.63 -1.88
CA PRO A 136 -12.31 -3.47 -3.13
C PRO A 136 -11.02 -2.67 -2.91
N ARG A 137 -10.04 -2.87 -3.79
CA ARG A 137 -8.86 -1.99 -3.90
C ARG A 137 -9.20 -0.83 -4.84
N LEU A 138 -8.44 0.27 -4.80
CA LEU A 138 -8.74 1.39 -5.69
C LEU A 138 -8.25 1.13 -7.13
N PHE A 139 -6.98 0.73 -7.28
CA PHE A 139 -6.40 0.40 -8.56
C PHE A 139 -5.59 -0.90 -8.45
N THR A 140 -5.84 -1.84 -9.36
CA THR A 140 -5.11 -3.11 -9.39
C THR A 140 -4.71 -3.52 -10.79
N CYS A 141 -3.42 -3.82 -10.98
CA CYS A 141 -2.88 -4.42 -12.19
C CYS A 141 -2.21 -5.75 -11.87
N VAL A 142 -2.60 -6.81 -12.57
CA VAL A 142 -2.06 -8.16 -12.41
C VAL A 142 -1.45 -8.61 -13.73
N ARG A 143 -0.23 -9.15 -13.70
CA ARG A 143 0.46 -9.66 -14.91
C ARG A 143 0.53 -8.63 -16.05
N CYS A 144 0.69 -7.36 -15.70
CA CYS A 144 0.72 -6.26 -16.66
C CYS A 144 2.15 -5.91 -17.06
N THR A 145 2.30 -5.39 -18.29
CA THR A 145 3.60 -4.93 -18.80
C THR A 145 3.46 -3.55 -19.40
N ASN A 146 4.43 -2.67 -19.16
CA ASN A 146 4.47 -1.31 -19.70
C ASN A 146 3.25 -0.47 -19.25
N LEU A 147 3.31 -0.04 -17.99
CA LEU A 147 2.31 0.79 -17.33
C LEU A 147 2.91 2.17 -17.02
N LEU A 148 2.23 3.23 -17.44
CA LEU A 148 2.47 4.60 -16.99
C LEU A 148 1.25 5.13 -16.24
N VAL A 149 1.43 5.57 -15.00
CA VAL A 149 0.40 6.29 -14.23
C VAL A 149 1.01 7.60 -13.76
N GLU A 150 0.45 8.72 -14.19
CA GLU A 150 1.04 10.03 -13.89
C GLU A 150 0.03 11.12 -13.57
N GLN A 151 0.44 12.07 -12.73
CA GLN A 151 -0.24 13.34 -12.41
C GLN A 151 -1.65 13.24 -11.79
N LEU A 152 -2.14 12.03 -11.53
CA LEU A 152 -3.45 11.77 -10.94
C LEU A 152 -3.45 11.88 -9.41
N THR A 153 -4.63 12.17 -8.87
CA THR A 153 -4.90 12.05 -7.43
C THR A 153 -5.68 10.78 -7.13
N PHE A 154 -5.19 9.95 -6.21
CA PHE A 154 -5.89 8.80 -5.64
C PHE A 154 -6.34 9.15 -4.23
N ARG A 155 -7.64 9.08 -3.96
CA ARG A 155 -8.24 9.54 -2.71
C ARG A 155 -9.13 8.48 -2.08
N ALA A 156 -9.13 8.41 -0.75
CA ALA A 156 -10.08 7.64 0.06
C ALA A 156 -10.25 6.19 -0.42
N SER A 157 -9.15 5.48 -0.65
CA SER A 157 -9.20 4.09 -1.09
C SER A 157 -9.94 3.21 -0.04
N PRO A 158 -10.85 2.31 -0.44
CA PRO A 158 -11.52 1.42 0.51
C PRO A 158 -10.57 0.46 1.22
N SER A 159 -9.44 0.13 0.60
CA SER A 159 -8.37 -0.76 1.06
C SER A 159 -7.05 -0.29 0.41
N TRP A 160 -6.16 -1.19 0.01
CA TRP A 160 -4.94 -0.85 -0.73
C TRP A 160 -5.23 0.04 -1.95
N THR A 161 -4.42 1.08 -2.13
CA THR A 161 -4.66 2.12 -3.12
C THR A 161 -4.17 1.70 -4.49
N ILE A 162 -2.86 1.58 -4.69
CA ILE A 162 -2.25 1.11 -5.93
C ILE A 162 -1.61 -0.24 -5.66
N ASN A 163 -2.20 -1.30 -6.21
CA ASN A 163 -1.70 -2.66 -6.02
C ASN A 163 -1.32 -3.28 -7.36
N THR A 164 -0.04 -3.60 -7.53
CA THR A 164 0.46 -4.25 -8.74
C THR A 164 1.05 -5.59 -8.41
N ILE A 165 0.66 -6.63 -9.16
CA ILE A 165 1.04 -8.01 -8.88
C ILE A 165 1.62 -8.65 -10.14
N PHE A 166 2.77 -9.32 -10.04
CA PHE A 166 3.44 -10.02 -11.15
C PHE A 166 3.63 -9.17 -12.41
N SER A 167 3.81 -7.87 -12.23
CA SER A 167 3.82 -6.90 -13.33
C SER A 167 5.21 -6.30 -13.52
N GLU A 168 5.52 -5.84 -14.72
CA GLU A 168 6.84 -5.33 -15.06
C GLU A 168 6.82 -4.04 -15.88
N GLN A 169 7.88 -3.24 -15.76
CA GLN A 169 8.02 -1.94 -16.44
C GLN A 169 6.89 -1.00 -16.04
N LEU A 170 6.92 -0.58 -14.77
CA LEU A 170 5.88 0.23 -14.15
C LEU A 170 6.43 1.60 -13.79
N VAL A 171 5.78 2.66 -14.23
CA VAL A 171 6.17 4.04 -13.94
C VAL A 171 5.01 4.76 -13.26
N PHE A 172 5.27 5.26 -12.05
CA PHE A 172 4.37 6.08 -11.27
C PHE A 172 5.02 7.44 -11.04
N ARG A 173 4.41 8.52 -11.54
CA ARG A 173 5.04 9.85 -11.54
C ARG A 173 4.10 10.98 -11.17
N GLY A 174 4.50 11.84 -10.23
CA GLY A 174 3.73 13.05 -9.94
C GLY A 174 2.35 12.75 -9.32
N LEU A 175 2.20 11.61 -8.65
CA LEU A 175 0.91 11.22 -8.07
C LEU A 175 0.70 11.88 -6.72
N THR A 176 -0.56 12.20 -6.42
CA THR A 176 -1.00 12.50 -5.05
C THR A 176 -1.83 11.33 -4.54
N ILE A 177 -1.44 10.70 -3.43
CA ILE A 177 -2.16 9.57 -2.85
C ILE A 177 -2.53 9.89 -1.42
N GLU A 178 -3.82 9.87 -1.12
CA GLU A 178 -4.33 10.34 0.14
C GLU A 178 -5.47 9.54 0.74
N ALA A 179 -5.33 9.21 2.01
CA ALA A 179 -6.36 8.64 2.84
C ALA A 179 -6.23 9.14 4.29
N PRO A 180 -7.32 9.20 5.05
CA PRO A 180 -7.28 9.60 6.45
C PRO A 180 -6.29 8.77 7.25
N ILE A 181 -5.68 9.36 8.27
CA ILE A 181 -4.65 8.67 9.06
C ILE A 181 -5.20 7.41 9.78
N ASP A 182 -6.50 7.36 10.07
CA ASP A 182 -7.16 6.21 10.71
C ASP A 182 -7.85 5.27 9.71
N SER A 183 -7.63 5.42 8.40
CA SER A 183 -8.21 4.51 7.41
C SER A 183 -7.45 3.17 7.35
N PRO A 184 -8.12 2.04 7.50
CA PRO A 184 -7.47 0.74 7.66
C PRO A 184 -6.98 0.19 6.33
N ASN A 185 -5.72 -0.25 6.29
CA ASN A 185 -5.12 -0.93 5.13
C ASN A 185 -5.19 -0.09 3.85
N THR A 186 -5.02 1.23 3.96
CA THR A 186 -5.01 2.14 2.82
C THR A 186 -3.60 2.41 2.35
N ASP A 187 -2.79 1.37 2.22
CA ASP A 187 -1.41 1.47 1.74
C ASP A 187 -1.38 2.27 0.41
N ALA A 188 -0.36 3.12 0.20
CA ALA A 188 -0.30 3.93 -1.01
C ALA A 188 0.09 3.06 -2.22
N PHE A 189 1.16 2.28 -2.08
CA PHE A 189 1.64 1.31 -3.06
C PHE A 189 1.86 -0.07 -2.44
N ASP A 190 1.32 -1.10 -3.08
CA ASP A 190 1.60 -2.51 -2.82
C ASP A 190 2.20 -3.15 -4.08
N LEU A 191 3.52 -3.24 -4.12
CA LEU A 191 4.26 -3.87 -5.22
C LEU A 191 4.51 -5.34 -4.89
N GLU A 192 3.76 -6.25 -5.50
CA GLU A 192 3.82 -7.69 -5.25
C GLU A 192 4.45 -8.44 -6.41
N SER A 193 5.63 -9.01 -6.19
CA SER A 193 6.43 -9.72 -7.20
C SER A 193 6.55 -8.98 -8.54
N CYS A 194 6.82 -7.68 -8.47
CA CYS A 194 6.96 -6.80 -9.63
C CYS A 194 8.42 -6.60 -10.04
N ARG A 195 8.68 -6.22 -11.29
CA ARG A 195 10.04 -5.98 -11.81
C ARG A 195 10.15 -4.63 -12.52
N ASN A 196 11.25 -3.91 -12.31
CA ASN A 196 11.55 -2.64 -12.98
C ASN A 196 10.43 -1.61 -12.72
N VAL A 197 10.40 -1.11 -11.48
CA VAL A 197 9.39 -0.16 -11.01
C VAL A 197 10.06 1.17 -10.68
N SER A 198 9.50 2.26 -11.18
CA SER A 198 9.93 3.63 -10.87
C SER A 198 8.78 4.40 -10.23
N ILE A 199 9.02 4.94 -9.04
CA ILE A 199 8.10 5.85 -8.33
C ILE A 199 8.84 7.16 -8.15
N SER A 200 8.32 8.25 -8.71
CA SER A 200 8.99 9.55 -8.71
C SER A 200 8.05 10.72 -8.50
N ASP A 201 8.51 11.76 -7.81
CA ASP A 201 7.81 13.04 -7.67
C ASP A 201 6.40 12.92 -7.04
N CYS A 202 6.16 11.87 -6.25
CA CYS A 202 4.86 11.58 -5.65
C CYS A 202 4.72 12.19 -4.24
N THR A 203 3.51 12.60 -3.88
CA THR A 203 3.13 12.97 -2.52
C THR A 203 2.16 11.95 -1.96
N MET A 204 2.43 11.42 -0.77
CA MET A 204 1.67 10.30 -0.18
C MET A 204 1.36 10.54 1.29
N ALA A 205 0.11 10.29 1.68
CA ALA A 205 -0.34 10.41 3.07
C ALA A 205 -1.52 9.45 3.31
N THR A 206 -1.33 8.37 4.07
CA THR A 206 -2.35 7.32 4.18
C THR A 206 -2.48 6.76 5.59
N GLY A 207 -3.55 6.02 5.87
CA GLY A 207 -3.75 5.37 7.17
C GLY A 207 -2.96 4.08 7.38
N ASP A 208 -2.13 3.66 6.40
CA ASP A 208 -1.25 2.49 6.55
C ASP A 208 0.13 2.79 5.93
N ASP A 209 0.84 1.79 5.42
CA ASP A 209 2.18 1.96 4.84
C ASP A 209 2.15 2.77 3.52
N LEU A 210 3.22 3.52 3.20
CA LEU A 210 3.28 4.34 1.98
C LEU A 210 3.76 3.51 0.78
N VAL A 211 5.05 3.18 0.71
CA VAL A 211 5.57 2.27 -0.34
C VAL A 211 5.87 0.92 0.28
N THR A 212 5.03 -0.06 -0.04
CA THR A 212 5.13 -1.43 0.47
C THR A 212 5.56 -2.40 -0.63
N ILE A 213 6.69 -3.05 -0.41
CA ILE A 213 7.27 -4.04 -1.32
C ILE A 213 7.02 -5.44 -0.74
N LYS A 214 6.34 -6.27 -1.52
CA LYS A 214 5.85 -7.59 -1.17
C LYS A 214 6.20 -8.60 -2.26
N SER A 215 6.09 -9.89 -1.95
CA SER A 215 6.44 -10.99 -2.86
C SER A 215 5.71 -12.28 -2.47
N GLY A 216 4.47 -12.12 -2.02
CA GLY A 216 3.61 -13.24 -1.63
C GLY A 216 3.90 -13.79 -0.25
N THR A 217 3.04 -14.73 0.14
CA THR A 217 2.89 -15.13 1.53
C THR A 217 3.12 -16.62 1.71
N ASP A 218 3.91 -16.96 2.72
CA ASP A 218 4.14 -18.32 3.23
C ASP A 218 4.43 -19.34 2.11
N GLU A 219 3.83 -20.53 2.18
CA GLU A 219 4.07 -21.62 1.24
C GLU A 219 3.76 -21.23 -0.21
N VAL A 220 2.66 -20.51 -0.45
CA VAL A 220 2.26 -20.08 -1.81
C VAL A 220 3.32 -19.15 -2.39
N GLY A 221 3.75 -18.15 -1.63
CA GLY A 221 4.79 -17.22 -2.07
C GLY A 221 6.14 -17.90 -2.28
N ARG A 222 6.53 -18.83 -1.39
CA ARG A 222 7.76 -19.63 -1.56
C ARG A 222 7.73 -20.50 -2.80
N ARG A 223 6.60 -21.16 -3.06
CA ARG A 223 6.42 -22.05 -4.22
C ARG A 223 6.50 -21.27 -5.53
N VAL A 224 5.90 -20.08 -5.58
CA VAL A 224 5.99 -19.20 -6.76
C VAL A 224 7.40 -18.62 -6.90
N GLY A 225 8.05 -18.25 -5.78
CA GLY A 225 9.47 -17.89 -5.74
C GLY A 225 9.83 -16.65 -6.56
N LYS A 226 8.87 -15.75 -6.83
CA LYS A 226 9.10 -14.54 -7.61
C LYS A 226 9.34 -13.34 -6.69
N PRO A 227 10.54 -12.74 -6.67
CA PRO A 227 10.79 -11.55 -5.88
C PRO A 227 10.10 -10.32 -6.48
N THR A 228 9.94 -9.26 -5.69
CA THR A 228 9.88 -7.91 -6.24
C THR A 228 11.30 -7.38 -6.39
N GLU A 229 11.68 -6.89 -7.57
CA GLU A 229 13.04 -6.45 -7.80
C GLU A 229 13.22 -5.28 -8.78
N ASN A 230 14.33 -4.56 -8.61
CA ASN A 230 14.66 -3.35 -9.37
C ASN A 230 13.60 -2.27 -9.17
N VAL A 231 13.46 -1.81 -7.93
CA VAL A 231 12.52 -0.75 -7.54
C VAL A 231 13.29 0.52 -7.20
N THR A 232 12.91 1.63 -7.82
CA THR A 232 13.48 2.95 -7.55
C THR A 232 12.38 3.87 -7.03
N VAL A 233 12.63 4.54 -5.90
CA VAL A 233 11.74 5.54 -5.31
C VAL A 233 12.52 6.84 -5.12
N THR A 234 12.14 7.90 -5.84
CA THR A 234 12.89 9.17 -5.85
C THR A 234 12.03 10.41 -5.72
N ASN A 235 12.57 11.47 -5.14
CA ASN A 235 11.95 12.81 -5.12
C ASN A 235 10.54 12.82 -4.52
N CYS A 236 10.22 11.91 -3.61
CA CYS A 236 8.88 11.78 -3.05
C CYS A 236 8.75 12.51 -1.71
N THR A 237 7.57 13.10 -1.48
CA THR A 237 7.17 13.63 -0.18
C THR A 237 6.23 12.63 0.50
N MET A 238 6.72 11.99 1.55
CA MET A 238 6.05 10.93 2.30
C MET A 238 5.62 11.50 3.64
N LEU A 239 4.33 11.79 3.80
CA LEU A 239 3.74 12.40 5.00
C LEU A 239 3.39 11.33 6.03
N TRP A 240 2.20 11.35 6.66
CA TRP A 240 1.83 10.33 7.63
C TRP A 240 1.56 8.97 6.98
N GLY A 241 1.83 7.92 7.74
CA GLY A 241 1.64 6.52 7.38
C GLY A 241 2.39 5.61 8.35
N HIS A 242 2.04 4.32 8.38
CA HIS A 242 2.67 3.34 9.28
C HIS A 242 4.15 3.06 8.97
N GLY A 243 4.59 3.35 7.75
CA GLY A 243 5.96 3.22 7.29
C GLY A 243 6.17 3.90 5.93
N ALA A 244 7.25 4.66 5.76
CA ALA A 244 7.56 5.33 4.49
C ALA A 244 7.98 4.32 3.41
N ILE A 245 8.97 3.49 3.73
CA ILE A 245 9.46 2.40 2.88
C ILE A 245 9.37 1.10 3.66
N VAL A 246 8.54 0.18 3.20
CA VAL A 246 8.18 -1.03 3.93
C VAL A 246 8.50 -2.25 3.07
N LEU A 247 9.23 -3.21 3.64
CA LEU A 247 9.53 -4.48 2.98
C LEU A 247 8.79 -5.58 3.73
N GLY A 248 7.67 -6.06 3.17
CA GLY A 248 6.84 -7.12 3.73
C GLY A 248 5.42 -6.71 4.14
N SER A 249 4.71 -7.50 4.95
CA SER A 249 5.17 -8.69 5.68
C SER A 249 5.27 -9.93 4.79
N GLU A 250 4.67 -9.85 3.62
CA GLU A 250 4.53 -10.88 2.62
C GLU A 250 5.84 -10.95 1.82
N THR A 251 6.89 -11.52 2.42
CA THR A 251 8.26 -11.50 1.88
C THR A 251 8.67 -12.79 1.16
N ALA A 252 7.77 -13.75 0.98
CA ALA A 252 8.14 -15.15 0.73
C ALA A 252 8.92 -15.39 -0.57
N GLY A 253 8.64 -14.62 -1.63
CA GLY A 253 9.37 -14.66 -2.90
C GLY A 253 10.68 -13.85 -2.88
N GLY A 254 10.87 -13.01 -1.86
CA GLY A 254 12.03 -12.15 -1.68
C GLY A 254 11.89 -10.73 -2.24
N THR A 255 12.89 -9.91 -1.97
CA THR A 255 12.99 -8.53 -2.46
C THR A 255 14.44 -8.24 -2.81
N ARG A 256 14.70 -7.66 -3.98
CA ARG A 256 16.06 -7.40 -4.46
C ARG A 256 16.20 -6.03 -5.11
N ASN A 257 17.32 -5.37 -4.90
CA ASN A 257 17.69 -4.13 -5.60
C ASN A 257 16.61 -3.04 -5.48
N VAL A 258 16.46 -2.52 -4.27
CA VAL A 258 15.57 -1.39 -3.96
C VAL A 258 16.44 -0.18 -3.68
N SER A 259 16.24 0.90 -4.44
CA SER A 259 16.94 2.17 -4.25
C SER A 259 15.95 3.26 -3.87
N VAL A 260 16.23 3.98 -2.78
CA VAL A 260 15.43 5.10 -2.31
C VAL A 260 16.32 6.33 -2.17
N SER A 261 15.97 7.42 -2.83
CA SER A 261 16.76 8.65 -2.70
C SER A 261 15.99 9.95 -2.89
N ASN A 262 16.53 11.04 -2.31
CA ASN A 262 15.99 12.40 -2.43
C ASN A 262 14.55 12.52 -1.94
N CYS A 263 14.16 11.77 -0.89
CA CYS A 263 12.81 11.79 -0.35
C CYS A 263 12.75 12.52 0.99
N VAL A 264 11.58 13.08 1.28
CA VAL A 264 11.26 13.67 2.59
C VAL A 264 10.26 12.77 3.29
N PHE A 265 10.59 12.27 4.47
CA PHE A 265 9.68 11.53 5.34
C PHE A 265 9.27 12.45 6.49
N ARG A 266 7.97 12.74 6.62
CA ARG A 266 7.47 13.71 7.59
C ARG A 266 6.26 13.16 8.35
N GLY A 267 6.42 12.91 9.64
CA GLY A 267 5.32 12.46 10.50
C GLY A 267 4.90 11.00 10.30
N THR A 268 5.68 10.18 9.59
CA THR A 268 5.46 8.73 9.54
C THR A 268 5.71 8.09 10.91
N ASP A 269 5.03 6.98 11.16
CA ASP A 269 5.39 6.10 12.27
C ASP A 269 6.80 5.57 12.11
N ARG A 270 7.14 5.08 10.91
CA ARG A 270 8.43 4.47 10.60
C ARG A 270 9.02 5.04 9.33
N GLY A 271 10.34 5.23 9.30
CA GLY A 271 11.04 5.56 8.06
C GLY A 271 11.20 4.29 7.21
N PHE A 272 12.20 3.49 7.55
CA PHE A 272 12.44 2.19 6.91
C PHE A 272 11.96 1.04 7.77
N ARG A 273 11.05 0.23 7.22
CA ARG A 273 10.33 -0.81 7.96
C ARG A 273 10.36 -2.19 7.28
N PRO A 274 11.48 -2.92 7.33
CA PRO A 274 11.45 -4.34 7.01
C PRO A 274 10.63 -5.12 8.04
N LYS A 275 9.67 -5.92 7.58
CA LYS A 275 8.78 -6.74 8.40
C LYS A 275 8.66 -8.15 7.83
N THR A 276 8.88 -9.15 8.68
CA THR A 276 8.68 -10.58 8.36
C THR A 276 8.36 -11.34 9.65
N GLN A 277 8.14 -12.65 9.54
CA GLN A 277 7.94 -13.57 10.65
C GLN A 277 8.54 -14.94 10.30
N ASP A 278 8.75 -15.76 11.32
CA ASP A 278 9.15 -17.16 11.14
C ASP A 278 8.18 -17.88 10.19
N GLY A 279 8.75 -18.68 9.30
CA GLY A 279 7.97 -19.42 8.31
C GLY A 279 7.39 -18.58 7.17
N ARG A 280 7.74 -17.28 7.01
CA ARG A 280 7.47 -16.52 5.76
C ARG A 280 8.41 -16.92 4.63
N GLY A 281 9.71 -17.00 4.92
CA GLY A 281 10.76 -17.24 3.92
C GLY A 281 11.09 -16.01 3.08
N GLY A 282 11.88 -16.23 2.03
CA GLY A 282 12.41 -15.18 1.16
C GLY A 282 13.59 -14.41 1.79
N VAL A 283 14.23 -13.60 0.95
CA VAL A 283 15.40 -12.79 1.32
C VAL A 283 15.16 -11.36 0.90
N VAL A 284 15.47 -10.42 1.79
CA VAL A 284 15.62 -9.01 1.43
C VAL A 284 17.10 -8.75 1.15
N ASP A 285 17.42 -8.35 -0.08
CA ASP A 285 18.79 -8.14 -0.55
C ASP A 285 18.90 -6.82 -1.34
N GLY A 286 20.00 -6.09 -1.17
CA GLY A 286 20.25 -4.86 -1.94
C GLY A 286 19.25 -3.71 -1.71
N LEU A 287 18.99 -3.34 -0.46
CA LEU A 287 18.35 -2.06 -0.13
C LEU A 287 19.42 -0.96 -0.01
N VAL A 288 19.34 0.04 -0.88
CA VAL A 288 20.20 1.23 -0.89
C VAL A 288 19.34 2.45 -0.61
N VAL A 289 19.79 3.25 0.36
CA VAL A 289 19.10 4.47 0.78
C VAL A 289 20.10 5.61 0.83
N SER A 290 19.76 6.76 0.24
CA SER A 290 20.62 7.96 0.25
C SER A 290 19.80 9.25 0.20
N ASN A 291 20.33 10.34 0.76
CA ASN A 291 19.70 11.68 0.74
C ASN A 291 18.21 11.67 1.16
N ILE A 292 17.95 11.25 2.40
CA ILE A 292 16.60 11.24 2.98
C ILE A 292 16.54 12.24 4.12
N VAL A 293 15.56 13.14 4.07
CA VAL A 293 15.23 14.01 5.20
C VAL A 293 14.13 13.34 6.00
N MET A 294 14.38 13.03 7.27
CA MET A 294 13.35 12.53 8.18
C MET A 294 13.02 13.58 9.24
N GLN A 295 11.77 14.01 9.28
CA GLN A 295 11.28 15.00 10.24
C GLN A 295 10.07 14.43 10.98
N ASP A 296 10.07 14.50 12.31
CA ASP A 296 8.96 14.00 13.15
C ASP A 296 8.61 12.52 12.90
N VAL A 297 9.57 11.72 12.46
CA VAL A 297 9.42 10.27 12.24
C VAL A 297 9.61 9.56 13.58
N TYR A 298 8.62 8.77 13.99
CA TYR A 298 8.65 8.15 15.33
C TYR A 298 9.75 7.09 15.49
N GLU A 299 9.86 6.17 14.53
CA GLU A 299 10.92 5.16 14.46
C GLU A 299 11.62 5.23 13.08
N PRO A 300 12.68 6.04 12.91
CA PRO A 300 13.39 6.19 11.63
C PRO A 300 13.77 4.88 10.95
N PHE A 301 14.19 3.88 11.73
CA PHE A 301 14.49 2.53 11.26
C PHE A 301 13.87 1.50 12.20
N ARG A 302 13.10 0.55 11.66
CA ARG A 302 12.50 -0.53 12.44
C ARG A 302 12.47 -1.84 11.66
N ILE A 303 13.27 -2.81 12.11
CA ILE A 303 13.30 -4.16 11.53
C ILE A 303 12.52 -5.10 12.46
N HIS A 304 11.42 -5.66 11.96
CA HIS A 304 10.60 -6.64 12.68
C HIS A 304 10.75 -8.01 12.03
N MET A 305 11.49 -8.92 12.68
CA MET A 305 11.60 -10.32 12.23
C MET A 305 10.50 -11.23 12.80
N TYR A 306 9.64 -10.70 13.67
CA TYR A 306 8.57 -11.41 14.39
C TYR A 306 7.23 -10.66 14.31
N TYR A 307 6.88 -10.14 13.14
CA TYR A 307 5.86 -9.09 12.94
C TYR A 307 4.43 -9.45 13.42
N ASN A 308 4.05 -10.74 13.46
CA ASN A 308 2.71 -11.17 13.89
C ASN A 308 2.70 -12.59 14.49
N MET A 309 3.66 -12.90 15.39
CA MET A 309 3.76 -14.21 16.07
C MET A 309 2.47 -14.57 16.83
N LEU A 310 1.56 -15.24 16.12
CA LEU A 310 0.44 -15.97 16.67
C LEU A 310 0.49 -17.39 16.11
N ASN A 311 1.21 -18.25 16.83
CA ASN A 311 1.20 -19.71 16.70
C ASN A 311 1.89 -20.29 15.45
N THR A 312 3.22 -20.31 15.41
CA THR A 312 3.98 -21.13 14.45
C THR A 312 4.11 -22.55 15.00
N LYS A 313 3.49 -23.52 14.32
CA LYS A 313 3.52 -24.96 14.66
C LYS A 313 4.50 -25.79 13.80
N ASP A 314 5.30 -25.15 12.95
CA ASP A 314 6.26 -25.86 12.10
C ASP A 314 7.70 -25.54 12.51
N PRO A 315 8.42 -26.47 13.18
CA PRO A 315 9.81 -26.31 13.60
C PRO A 315 10.83 -26.51 12.47
N ALA A 316 10.42 -26.78 11.22
CA ALA A 316 11.32 -26.91 10.09
C ALA A 316 11.72 -25.52 9.54
N ASP A 317 12.51 -24.83 10.36
CA ASP A 317 12.88 -23.43 10.26
C ASP A 317 13.59 -23.06 8.95
N ARG A 318 13.01 -22.09 8.22
CA ARG A 318 13.67 -21.33 7.15
C ARG A 318 13.41 -19.85 7.43
N THR A 319 14.11 -19.32 8.42
CA THR A 319 14.15 -17.89 8.74
C THR A 319 14.36 -17.04 7.48
N SER A 320 13.52 -16.03 7.29
CA SER A 320 13.81 -14.96 6.33
C SER A 320 15.13 -14.30 6.75
N THR A 321 16.03 -14.10 5.78
CA THR A 321 17.30 -13.39 6.04
C THR A 321 17.24 -11.99 5.43
N CYS A 322 17.71 -11.00 6.18
CA CYS A 322 17.96 -9.67 5.68
C CYS A 322 19.48 -9.53 5.50
N ARG A 323 19.91 -9.34 4.24
CA ARG A 323 21.31 -9.09 3.88
C ARG A 323 21.63 -7.60 4.06
N PRO A 324 22.92 -7.18 4.06
CA PRO A 324 23.32 -5.86 4.51
C PRO A 324 22.50 -4.73 3.86
N ILE A 325 21.86 -3.91 4.69
CA ILE A 325 21.25 -2.66 4.27
C ILE A 325 22.39 -1.64 4.17
N GLN A 326 22.70 -1.17 2.97
CA GLN A 326 23.70 -0.13 2.78
C GLN A 326 23.00 1.24 2.81
N ALA A 327 23.07 1.91 3.96
CA ALA A 327 22.80 3.34 4.03
C ALA A 327 24.05 4.07 3.51
N VAL A 328 23.98 4.65 2.31
CA VAL A 328 25.06 5.50 1.80
C VAL A 328 24.84 6.89 2.37
N ARG A 329 25.74 7.30 3.27
CA ARG A 329 25.74 8.59 3.99
C ARG A 329 25.47 9.76 3.04
N GLY A 330 24.41 10.51 3.33
CA GLY A 330 24.37 11.94 3.04
C GLY A 330 24.86 12.67 4.28
N ASP A 331 25.74 13.65 4.11
CA ASP A 331 26.28 14.44 5.22
C ASP A 331 25.14 15.12 5.98
N SER A 332 25.18 15.07 7.33
CA SER A 332 24.23 15.64 8.31
C SER A 332 23.05 14.76 8.75
N VAL A 333 23.31 13.82 9.67
CA VAL A 333 22.32 13.51 10.73
C VAL A 333 22.50 14.58 11.80
N GLN A 334 21.77 15.69 11.70
CA GLN A 334 21.71 16.69 12.77
C GLN A 334 20.46 16.38 13.61
N PRO A 335 20.58 16.18 14.93
CA PRO A 335 19.43 16.27 15.81
C PRO A 335 18.78 17.64 15.58
N VAL A 336 17.49 17.68 15.28
CA VAL A 336 16.74 18.94 15.34
C VAL A 336 16.72 19.30 16.83
N GLY A 337 17.54 20.28 17.22
CA GLY A 337 17.65 20.73 18.60
C GLY A 337 16.27 21.09 19.15
N GLU A 338 16.00 20.66 20.38
CA GLU A 338 14.85 21.13 21.15
C GLU A 338 14.99 22.65 21.28
N GLY A 339 14.16 23.38 20.54
CA GLY A 339 14.06 24.83 20.67
C GLY A 339 13.50 25.18 22.04
N THR A 340 14.31 25.83 22.85
CA THR A 340 13.92 26.66 24.00
C THR A 340 13.17 27.89 23.56
#